data_AF-A0A814DWH2-F1
#
_entry.id   AF-A0A814DWH2-F1
#
_cell.length_a   1.000
_cell.length_b   1.000
_cell.length_c   1.000
_cell.angle_alpha   90.00
_cell.angle_beta   90.00
_cell.angle_gamma   90.00
#
_symmetry.space_group_name_H-M   'P 1'
#
loop_
_entity.id
_entity.type
_entity.pdbx_description
1 polymer ?
#
loop_
_entity_poly.entity_id
_entity_poly.type
_entity_poly.pdbx_seq_one_letter_code
_entity_poly.pdbx_strand_id
1 'polypeptide(L)'
;MSDKEPLLKKHNKLLNDNDDDIENKSFSEWRRYFNQQKTDAKNKKLNDEVNQTTKDIPVSVLQLFRFADRIDILLLILGLCFMLGHVAGVLANVILFGRITGLFATTSFAVDCDNQYQNLESTIINNTICPLGIDLNPLNYDRLNKLCHYDNKIISTTLSPLTPLFHDNVMHLVYWFLGVGLFTCLSAVFEYFCWTVATERQASRMRVLLFRSLIQRVSKNIVLYSSNTS
;
A
#
# COMPACT_ATOMS: atom_id res chain seq x y z
N MET A 1 27.88 60.01 81.26
CA MET A 1 28.75 58.90 80.81
C MET A 1 28.12 57.62 81.31
N SER A 2 28.22 56.54 80.54
CA SER A 2 27.85 55.15 80.91
C SER A 2 26.61 54.59 80.20
N ASP A 3 26.81 53.36 79.74
CA ASP A 3 25.84 52.37 79.23
C ASP A 3 25.21 52.57 77.84
N LYS A 4 26.03 52.47 76.79
CA LYS A 4 25.57 52.03 75.45
C LYS A 4 26.20 50.72 74.95
N GLU A 5 27.15 50.14 75.68
CA GLU A 5 27.83 48.89 75.29
C GLU A 5 26.98 47.60 75.32
N PRO A 6 25.99 47.38 76.23
CA PRO A 6 25.35 46.06 76.30
C PRO A 6 24.33 45.81 75.17
N LEU A 7 23.82 46.85 74.52
CA LEU A 7 22.82 46.72 73.46
C LEU A 7 23.43 46.33 72.10
N LEU A 8 24.63 46.85 71.77
CA LEU A 8 25.35 46.51 70.54
C LEU A 8 25.79 45.04 70.51
N LYS A 9 26.23 44.51 71.66
CA LYS A 9 26.67 43.11 71.77
C LYS A 9 25.52 42.12 71.63
N LYS A 10 24.32 42.48 72.12
CA LYS A 10 23.12 41.65 72.00
C LYS A 10 22.55 41.65 70.58
N HIS A 11 22.62 42.78 69.88
CA HIS A 11 22.13 42.87 68.50
C HIS A 11 23.01 42.08 67.51
N ASN A 12 24.34 42.14 67.65
CA ASN A 12 25.25 41.37 66.79
C ASN A 12 25.14 39.85 67.01
N LYS A 13 24.85 39.41 68.23
CA LYS A 13 24.66 37.98 68.50
C LYS A 13 23.37 37.43 67.86
N LEU A 14 22.28 38.20 67.94
CA LEU A 14 21.00 37.81 67.33
C LEU A 14 21.04 37.83 65.79
N LEU A 15 21.91 38.65 65.18
CA LEU A 15 22.11 38.64 63.73
C LEU A 15 22.88 37.37 63.29
N ASN A 16 23.97 37.02 63.99
CA ASN A 16 24.73 35.80 63.67
C ASN A 16 23.93 34.51 63.88
N ASP A 17 23.16 34.41 64.96
CA ASP A 17 22.36 33.20 65.24
C ASP A 17 21.25 32.98 64.17
N ASN A 18 20.74 34.04 63.55
CA ASN A 18 19.75 33.94 62.48
C ASN A 18 20.37 33.52 61.13
N ASP A 19 21.59 33.95 60.83
CA ASP A 19 22.26 33.61 59.57
C ASP A 19 22.63 32.11 59.50
N ASP A 20 23.11 31.53 60.62
CA ASP A 20 23.45 30.10 60.71
C ASP A 20 22.21 29.19 60.54
N ASP A 21 21.06 29.59 61.09
CA ASP A 21 19.80 28.85 60.95
C ASP A 21 19.25 28.93 59.52
N ILE A 22 19.41 30.07 58.85
CA ILE A 22 19.01 30.28 57.45
C ILE A 22 19.89 29.43 56.51
N GLU A 23 21.20 29.38 56.74
CA GLU A 23 22.13 28.57 55.94
C GLU A 23 21.86 27.07 56.13
N ASN A 24 21.65 26.60 57.36
CA ASN A 24 21.33 25.20 57.64
C ASN A 24 19.99 24.77 57.04
N LYS A 25 18.98 25.64 57.07
CA LYS A 25 17.69 25.38 56.44
C LYS A 25 17.83 25.27 54.92
N SER A 26 18.52 26.22 54.30
CA SER A 26 18.84 26.22 52.86
C SER A 26 19.59 24.94 52.46
N PHE A 27 20.60 24.54 53.22
CA PHE A 27 21.38 23.34 52.93
C PHE A 27 20.56 22.04 53.02
N SER A 28 19.62 21.96 53.97
CA SER A 28 18.71 20.82 54.11
C SER A 28 17.71 20.72 52.93
N GLU A 29 17.23 21.86 52.42
CA GLU A 29 16.36 21.94 51.25
C GLU A 29 17.11 21.55 49.97
N TRP A 30 18.35 22.02 49.81
CA TRP A 30 19.24 21.59 48.73
C TRP A 30 19.48 20.08 48.75
N ARG A 31 19.70 19.48 49.93
CA ARG A 31 19.88 18.03 50.07
C ARG A 31 18.62 17.26 49.65
N ARG A 32 17.43 17.76 49.98
CA ARG A 32 16.15 17.17 49.53
C ARG A 32 16.00 17.25 48.02
N TYR A 33 16.32 18.41 47.44
CA TYR A 33 16.27 18.63 45.98
C TYR A 33 17.21 17.67 45.22
N PHE A 34 18.45 17.47 45.70
CA PHE A 34 19.39 16.53 45.08
C PHE A 34 18.96 15.07 45.22
N ASN A 35 18.38 14.68 46.36
CA ASN A 35 17.88 13.32 46.55
C ASN A 35 16.65 13.04 45.67
N GLN A 36 15.76 14.01 45.52
CA GLN A 36 14.59 13.92 44.64
C GLN A 36 15.02 13.77 43.16
N GLN A 37 16.00 14.56 42.70
CA GLN A 37 16.53 14.40 41.35
C GLN A 37 17.18 13.02 41.11
N LYS A 38 17.84 12.45 42.12
CA LYS A 38 18.39 11.08 42.01
C LYS A 38 17.30 10.02 41.92
N THR A 39 16.21 10.15 42.68
CA THR A 39 15.07 9.22 42.60
C THR A 39 14.35 9.36 41.27
N ASP A 40 14.18 10.58 40.76
CA ASP A 40 13.51 10.83 39.49
C ASP A 40 14.33 10.32 38.30
N ALA A 41 15.66 10.49 38.33
CA ALA A 41 16.56 9.93 37.34
C ALA A 41 16.59 8.40 37.37
N LYS A 42 16.52 7.79 38.55
CA LYS A 42 16.45 6.32 38.71
C LYS A 42 15.12 5.77 38.20
N ASN A 43 14.00 6.40 38.55
CA ASN A 43 12.67 6.00 38.09
C ASN A 43 12.52 6.21 36.59
N LYS A 44 13.10 7.29 36.02
CA LYS A 44 13.13 7.51 34.58
C LYS A 44 13.88 6.40 33.84
N LYS A 45 15.07 6.00 34.32
CA LYS A 45 15.82 4.87 33.74
C LYS A 45 15.05 3.54 33.83
N LEU A 46 14.41 3.27 34.97
CA LEU A 46 13.61 2.06 35.17
C LEU A 46 12.40 2.02 34.23
N ASN A 47 11.72 3.15 34.06
CA ASN A 47 10.59 3.29 33.14
C ASN A 47 11.05 3.18 31.68
N ASP A 48 12.20 3.75 31.32
CA ASP A 48 12.77 3.63 29.98
C ASP A 48 13.13 2.17 29.65
N GLU A 49 13.66 1.40 30.60
CA GLU A 49 13.98 -0.03 30.46
C GLU A 49 12.72 -0.92 30.39
N VAL A 50 11.68 -0.60 31.16
CA VAL A 50 10.36 -1.25 31.08
C VAL A 50 9.64 -0.93 29.76
N ASN A 51 9.75 0.31 29.27
CA ASN A 51 9.22 0.72 27.97
C ASN A 51 9.98 0.08 26.80
N GLN A 52 11.28 -0.17 26.96
CA GLN A 52 12.10 -0.86 25.96
C GLN A 52 11.77 -2.36 25.89
N THR A 53 11.38 -2.97 27.00
CA THR A 53 10.91 -4.38 27.07
C THR A 53 9.47 -4.57 26.62
N THR A 54 8.67 -3.50 26.55
CA THR A 54 7.31 -3.48 25.95
C THR A 54 7.28 -2.93 24.52
N LYS A 55 8.41 -2.55 23.95
CA LYS A 55 8.50 -2.11 22.56
C LYS A 55 8.03 -3.26 21.67
N ASP A 56 6.95 -3.04 20.90
CA ASP A 56 6.33 -4.05 20.03
C ASP A 56 7.39 -4.83 19.24
N ILE A 57 7.73 -6.02 19.73
CA ILE A 57 8.72 -6.88 19.07
C ILE A 57 8.00 -7.43 17.84
N PRO A 58 8.38 -7.03 16.62
CA PRO A 58 7.69 -7.49 15.43
C PRO A 58 7.86 -9.01 15.35
N VAL A 59 6.73 -9.72 15.33
CA VAL A 59 6.73 -11.16 15.14
C VAL A 59 7.08 -11.44 13.68
N SER A 60 7.94 -12.43 13.44
CA SER A 60 8.25 -12.84 12.07
C SER A 60 6.98 -13.26 11.34
N VAL A 61 6.83 -12.86 10.07
CA VAL A 61 5.66 -13.20 9.25
C VAL A 61 5.46 -14.72 9.19
N LEU A 62 6.53 -15.51 9.17
CA LEU A 62 6.46 -16.97 9.18
C LEU A 62 5.97 -17.53 10.53
N GLN A 63 6.29 -16.86 11.64
CA GLN A 63 5.79 -17.24 12.96
C GLN A 63 4.28 -16.97 13.10
N LEU A 64 3.73 -16.03 12.32
CA LEU A 64 2.29 -15.79 12.25
C LEU A 64 1.55 -17.00 11.65
N PHE A 65 2.13 -17.63 10.63
CA PHE A 65 1.59 -18.84 9.98
C PHE A 65 1.80 -20.14 10.77
N ARG A 66 2.42 -20.08 11.95
CA ARG A 66 2.58 -21.27 12.82
C ARG A 66 1.24 -21.93 13.20
N PHE A 67 0.15 -21.18 13.17
CA PHE A 67 -1.20 -21.66 13.50
C PHE A 67 -2.01 -22.14 12.28
N ALA A 68 -1.44 -22.05 11.08
CA ALA A 68 -2.07 -22.49 9.84
C ALA A 68 -2.02 -24.01 9.71
N ASP A 69 -3.18 -24.62 9.49
CA ASP A 69 -3.28 -26.05 9.16
C ASP A 69 -2.90 -26.33 7.71
N ARG A 70 -2.80 -27.63 7.37
CA ARG A 70 -2.63 -28.09 6.00
C ARG A 70 -3.69 -27.52 5.05
N ILE A 71 -4.96 -27.45 5.50
CA ILE A 71 -6.05 -26.86 4.70
C ILE A 71 -5.87 -25.35 4.52
N ASP A 72 -5.38 -24.65 5.54
CA ASP A 72 -5.13 -23.22 5.47
C ASP A 72 -3.97 -22.94 4.50
N ILE A 73 -2.90 -23.74 4.54
CA ILE A 73 -1.78 -23.67 3.60
C ILE A 73 -2.25 -23.97 2.17
N LEU A 74 -3.10 -24.98 1.96
CA LEU A 74 -3.66 -25.28 0.64
C LEU A 74 -4.51 -24.13 0.11
N LEU A 75 -5.36 -23.53 0.95
CA LEU A 75 -6.17 -22.36 0.61
C LEU A 75 -5.30 -21.14 0.25
N LEU A 76 -4.20 -20.92 0.97
CA LEU A 76 -3.27 -19.84 0.70
C LEU A 76 -2.54 -20.02 -0.65
N ILE A 77 -2.08 -21.24 -0.95
CA ILE A 77 -1.44 -21.56 -2.24
C ILE A 77 -2.45 -21.40 -3.38
N LEU A 78 -3.67 -21.90 -3.18
CA LEU A 78 -4.74 -21.80 -4.18
C LEU A 78 -5.11 -20.33 -4.44
N GLY A 79 -5.25 -19.52 -3.39
CA GLY A 79 -5.49 -18.09 -3.48
C GLY A 79 -4.37 -17.36 -4.23
N LEU A 80 -3.11 -17.75 -4.01
CA LEU A 80 -1.96 -17.19 -4.74
C LEU A 80 -2.04 -17.51 -6.25
N CYS A 81 -2.42 -18.73 -6.63
CA CYS A 81 -2.61 -19.08 -8.04
C CYS A 81 -3.70 -18.23 -8.71
N PHE A 82 -4.84 -18.03 -8.04
CA PHE A 82 -5.93 -17.18 -8.54
C PHE A 82 -5.56 -15.69 -8.54
N MET A 83 -4.76 -15.22 -7.59
CA MET A 83 -4.20 -13.86 -7.61
C MET A 83 -3.33 -13.63 -8.84
N LEU A 84 -2.44 -14.56 -9.16
CA LEU A 84 -1.61 -14.47 -10.37
C LEU A 84 -2.48 -14.44 -11.65
N GLY A 85 -3.52 -15.28 -11.71
CA GLY A 85 -4.48 -15.29 -12.81
C GLY A 85 -5.26 -13.97 -12.93
N HIS A 86 -5.71 -13.40 -11.81
CA HIS A 86 -6.39 -12.12 -11.75
C HIS A 86 -5.50 -10.98 -12.24
N VAL A 87 -4.27 -10.89 -11.73
CA VAL A 87 -3.30 -9.86 -12.15
C VAL A 87 -2.95 -10.00 -13.64
N ALA A 88 -2.71 -11.22 -14.12
CA ALA A 88 -2.44 -11.48 -15.54
C ALA A 88 -3.63 -11.11 -16.44
N GLY A 89 -4.86 -11.40 -16.01
CA GLY A 89 -6.08 -11.05 -16.74
C GLY A 89 -6.29 -9.54 -16.87
N VAL A 90 -6.02 -8.78 -15.81
CA VAL A 90 -6.04 -7.30 -15.87
C VAL A 90 -5.00 -6.77 -16.87
N LEU A 91 -3.77 -7.29 -16.84
CA LEU A 91 -2.72 -6.89 -17.77
C LEU A 91 -3.05 -7.26 -19.23
N ALA A 92 -3.61 -8.45 -19.46
CA ALA A 92 -4.06 -8.88 -20.78
C ALA A 92 -5.15 -7.96 -21.35
N ASN A 93 -6.10 -7.52 -20.51
CA ASN A 93 -7.14 -6.56 -20.92
C ASN A 93 -6.56 -5.21 -21.34
N VAL A 94 -5.51 -4.71 -20.68
CA VAL A 94 -4.83 -3.47 -21.09
C VAL A 94 -4.22 -3.61 -22.49
N ILE A 95 -3.58 -4.76 -22.78
CA ILE A 95 -3.00 -5.03 -24.11
C ILE A 95 -4.10 -5.14 -25.17
N LEU A 96 -5.19 -5.84 -24.89
CA LEU A 96 -6.32 -5.98 -25.80
C LEU A 96 -6.98 -4.62 -26.10
N PHE A 97 -7.18 -3.79 -25.07
CA PHE A 97 -7.68 -2.43 -25.23
C PHE A 97 -6.78 -1.57 -26.13
N GLY A 98 -5.45 -1.71 -25.99
CA GLY A 98 -4.49 -1.03 -26.86
C GLY A 98 -4.63 -1.45 -28.33
N ARG A 99 -4.85 -2.74 -28.59
CA ARG A 99 -5.05 -3.25 -29.97
C ARG A 99 -6.34 -2.75 -30.59
N ILE A 100 -7.44 -2.76 -29.82
CA ILE A 100 -8.72 -2.22 -30.26
C ILE A 100 -8.59 -0.73 -30.59
N THR A 101 -7.97 0.05 -29.70
CA THR A 101 -7.71 1.49 -29.92
C THR A 101 -6.85 1.72 -31.16
N GLY A 102 -5.83 0.89 -31.39
CA GLY A 102 -4.99 0.96 -32.59
C GLY A 102 -5.77 0.77 -33.88
N LEU A 103 -6.73 -0.17 -33.90
CA LEU A 103 -7.62 -0.37 -35.06
C LEU A 103 -8.52 0.85 -35.31
N PHE A 104 -9.10 1.43 -34.26
CA PHE A 104 -9.91 2.64 -34.41
C PHE A 104 -9.09 3.81 -34.98
N ALA A 105 -7.89 4.05 -34.45
CA ALA A 105 -7.02 5.14 -34.89
C ALA A 105 -6.59 5.01 -36.37
N THR A 106 -6.27 3.80 -36.83
CA THR A 106 -5.92 3.60 -38.25
C THR A 106 -7.12 3.75 -39.16
N THR A 107 -8.31 3.28 -38.75
CA THR A 107 -9.53 3.47 -39.54
C THR A 107 -9.96 4.93 -39.61
N SER A 108 -9.85 5.70 -38.53
CA SER A 108 -10.18 7.12 -38.56
C SER A 108 -9.24 7.90 -39.48
N PHE A 109 -7.93 7.60 -39.44
CA PHE A 109 -6.97 8.23 -40.35
C PHE A 109 -7.26 7.91 -41.82
N ALA A 110 -7.59 6.65 -42.13
CA ALA A 110 -7.95 6.25 -43.49
C ALA A 110 -9.21 6.97 -43.99
N VAL A 111 -10.23 7.13 -43.15
CA VAL A 111 -11.47 7.88 -43.48
C VAL A 111 -11.20 9.37 -43.66
N ASP A 112 -10.34 9.98 -42.83
CA ASP A 112 -9.97 11.39 -42.96
C ASP A 112 -9.18 11.66 -44.25
N CYS A 113 -8.26 10.76 -44.63
CA CYS A 113 -7.54 10.85 -45.91
C CYS A 113 -8.47 10.74 -47.12
N ASP A 114 -9.48 9.85 -47.08
CA ASP A 114 -10.48 9.72 -48.14
C ASP A 114 -11.34 10.99 -48.27
N ASN A 115 -11.81 11.53 -47.14
CA ASN A 115 -12.60 12.77 -47.11
C ASN A 115 -11.81 13.99 -47.62
N GLN A 116 -10.50 14.07 -47.37
CA GLN A 116 -9.66 15.15 -47.90
C GLN A 116 -9.48 15.04 -49.43
N TYR A 117 -9.49 13.84 -50.00
CA TYR A 117 -9.39 13.63 -51.45
C TYR A 117 -10.69 13.95 -52.20
N GLN A 118 -11.85 13.65 -51.61
CA GLN A 118 -13.17 14.02 -52.16
C GLN A 118 -13.36 15.53 -52.29
N ASN A 119 -12.69 16.33 -51.45
CA ASN A 119 -12.72 17.79 -51.54
C ASN A 119 -11.73 18.38 -52.57
N LEU A 120 -10.87 17.55 -53.18
CA LEU A 120 -9.85 17.97 -54.16
C LEU A 120 -10.16 17.51 -55.59
N GLU A 121 -11.16 16.65 -55.81
CA GLU A 121 -11.71 16.33 -57.13
C GLU A 121 -12.73 17.37 -57.59
N SER A 122 -12.22 18.52 -58.03
CA SER A 122 -12.72 19.14 -59.26
C SER A 122 -11.68 19.11 -60.39
N THR A 123 -10.58 18.35 -60.25
CA THR A 123 -9.55 18.26 -61.31
C THR A 123 -9.04 16.82 -61.51
N ILE A 124 -9.56 16.21 -62.57
CA ILE A 124 -9.28 14.87 -63.12
C ILE A 124 -7.78 14.67 -63.43
N ILE A 125 -7.15 13.56 -63.00
CA ILE A 125 -6.03 12.93 -63.74
C ILE A 125 -6.03 11.38 -63.57
N ASN A 126 -5.78 10.69 -64.70
CA ASN A 126 -5.94 9.26 -64.96
C ASN A 126 -4.85 8.29 -64.41
N ASN A 127 -5.28 7.08 -64.04
CA ASN A 127 -4.68 5.72 -64.17
C ASN A 127 -3.33 5.33 -63.56
N THR A 128 -3.37 4.44 -62.55
CA THR A 128 -2.42 3.42 -62.02
C THR A 128 -3.15 2.84 -60.80
N ILE A 129 -3.68 1.62 -60.87
CA ILE A 129 -4.39 1.01 -59.74
C ILE A 129 -3.36 0.45 -58.74
N CYS A 130 -3.52 0.78 -57.46
CA CYS A 130 -2.73 0.19 -56.39
C CYS A 130 -3.27 -1.21 -56.06
N PRO A 131 -2.44 -2.27 -56.04
CA PRO A 131 -2.84 -3.54 -55.47
C PRO A 131 -2.58 -3.45 -53.96
N LEU A 132 -3.62 -3.40 -53.14
CA LEU A 132 -3.45 -3.41 -51.69
C LEU A 132 -4.27 -4.54 -51.05
N GLY A 133 -3.76 -5.77 -51.18
CA GLY A 133 -3.94 -6.79 -50.16
C GLY A 133 -3.12 -6.39 -48.95
N ILE A 134 -3.72 -5.67 -47.99
CA ILE A 134 -3.05 -5.27 -46.76
C ILE A 134 -3.03 -6.49 -45.82
N ASP A 135 -1.85 -7.07 -45.63
CA ASP A 135 -1.58 -8.03 -44.57
C ASP A 135 -1.46 -7.26 -43.24
N LEU A 136 -2.47 -7.41 -42.37
CA LEU A 136 -2.67 -6.63 -41.13
C LEU A 136 -1.76 -7.14 -39.99
N ASN A 137 -0.45 -7.09 -40.20
CA ASN A 137 0.52 -7.45 -39.17
C ASN A 137 0.96 -6.18 -38.39
N PRO A 138 0.76 -6.11 -37.05
CA PRO A 138 0.94 -4.88 -36.27
C PRO A 138 2.40 -4.44 -36.05
N LEU A 139 3.39 -5.12 -36.64
CA LEU A 139 4.81 -4.84 -36.45
C LEU A 139 5.41 -3.86 -37.47
N ASN A 140 4.63 -3.32 -38.40
CA ASN A 140 5.15 -2.54 -39.54
C ASN A 140 4.49 -1.16 -39.69
N TYR A 141 4.21 -0.50 -38.56
CA TYR A 141 3.68 0.87 -38.50
C TYR A 141 4.60 1.90 -39.19
N ASP A 142 5.92 1.72 -39.10
CA ASP A 142 6.91 2.67 -39.62
C ASP A 142 7.00 2.70 -41.16
N ARG A 143 6.58 1.62 -41.85
CA ARG A 143 6.47 1.62 -43.33
C ARG A 143 5.17 2.25 -43.84
N LEU A 144 4.08 2.19 -43.09
CA LEU A 144 2.77 2.72 -43.50
C LEU A 144 2.75 4.26 -43.53
N ASN A 145 3.36 4.91 -42.53
CA ASN A 145 3.52 6.38 -42.54
C ASN A 145 4.40 6.88 -43.69
N LYS A 146 5.32 6.03 -44.19
CA LYS A 146 6.18 6.36 -45.32
C LYS A 146 5.49 6.20 -46.68
N LEU A 147 4.43 5.39 -46.76
CA LEU A 147 3.66 5.16 -47.99
C LEU A 147 2.53 6.19 -48.17
N CYS A 148 1.95 6.71 -47.08
CA CYS A 148 0.91 7.76 -47.15
C CYS A 148 1.43 9.13 -47.59
N HIS A 149 2.75 9.28 -47.75
CA HIS A 149 3.38 10.54 -48.17
C HIS A 149 3.92 10.52 -49.60
N TYR A 150 3.73 9.44 -50.37
CA TYR A 150 4.41 9.29 -51.67
C TYR A 150 3.55 8.98 -52.89
N ASP A 151 2.21 9.03 -52.84
CA ASP A 151 1.48 8.95 -54.12
C ASP A 151 0.20 9.78 -54.11
N ASN A 152 0.20 10.81 -54.96
CA ASN A 152 -0.97 11.63 -55.27
C ASN A 152 -1.83 10.91 -56.29
N LYS A 153 -2.41 9.77 -55.89
CA LYS A 153 -3.24 8.98 -56.76
C LYS A 153 -4.58 8.66 -56.14
N ILE A 154 -5.61 9.31 -56.68
CA ILE A 154 -7.02 9.20 -56.32
C ILE A 154 -7.42 7.73 -56.34
N ILE A 155 -7.68 7.18 -55.16
CA ILE A 155 -8.29 5.87 -54.98
C ILE A 155 -9.79 6.11 -54.87
N SER A 156 -10.49 6.07 -56.00
CA SER A 156 -11.94 5.89 -56.03
C SER A 156 -12.26 4.43 -55.68
N THR A 157 -11.96 4.02 -54.45
CA THR A 157 -12.44 2.72 -53.92
C THR A 157 -13.49 3.03 -52.90
N THR A 158 -14.74 3.02 -53.37
CA THR A 158 -15.98 3.00 -52.60
C THR A 158 -15.74 2.53 -51.15
N LEU A 159 -15.85 3.47 -50.22
CA LEU A 159 -15.72 3.37 -48.76
C LEU A 159 -16.78 2.44 -48.12
N SER A 160 -16.93 1.23 -48.66
CA SER A 160 -18.00 0.27 -48.34
C SER A 160 -17.53 -1.15 -47.99
N PRO A 161 -16.33 -1.65 -48.36
CA PRO A 161 -15.85 -2.96 -47.89
C PRO A 161 -14.95 -2.87 -46.64
N LEU A 162 -14.63 -1.66 -46.16
CA LEU A 162 -13.82 -1.49 -44.94
C LEU A 162 -14.63 -1.80 -43.67
N THR A 163 -15.96 -1.67 -43.71
CA THR A 163 -16.84 -1.97 -42.58
C THR A 163 -16.95 -3.46 -42.22
N PRO A 164 -17.16 -4.43 -43.15
CA PRO A 164 -17.24 -5.84 -42.76
C PRO A 164 -15.90 -6.39 -42.25
N LEU A 165 -14.78 -6.07 -42.91
CA LEU A 165 -13.46 -6.57 -42.49
C LEU A 165 -13.01 -5.94 -41.15
N PHE A 166 -13.30 -4.65 -40.94
CA PHE A 166 -13.07 -4.00 -39.65
C PHE A 166 -13.95 -4.60 -38.56
N HIS A 167 -15.23 -4.81 -38.86
CA HIS A 167 -16.19 -5.42 -37.94
C HIS A 167 -15.70 -6.80 -37.49
N ASP A 168 -15.31 -7.68 -38.41
CA ASP A 168 -14.85 -9.03 -38.06
C ASP A 168 -13.60 -9.02 -37.17
N ASN A 169 -12.62 -8.16 -37.48
CA ASN A 169 -11.38 -8.05 -36.71
C ASN A 169 -11.60 -7.45 -35.31
N VAL A 170 -12.42 -6.39 -35.21
CA VAL A 170 -12.74 -5.75 -33.93
C VAL A 170 -13.60 -6.67 -33.08
N MET A 171 -14.61 -7.32 -33.65
CA MET A 171 -15.49 -8.23 -32.91
C MET A 171 -14.71 -9.41 -32.32
N HIS A 172 -13.75 -9.99 -33.06
CA HIS A 172 -12.88 -11.02 -32.50
C HIS A 172 -12.10 -10.54 -31.27
N LEU A 173 -11.52 -9.33 -31.31
CA LEU A 173 -10.81 -8.73 -30.17
C LEU A 173 -11.75 -8.42 -29.00
N VAL A 174 -12.98 -7.97 -29.28
CA VAL A 174 -14.01 -7.71 -28.26
C VAL A 174 -14.43 -9.00 -27.55
N TYR A 175 -14.58 -10.12 -28.26
CA TYR A 175 -14.88 -11.41 -27.63
C TYR A 175 -13.75 -11.87 -26.70
N TRP A 176 -12.49 -11.71 -27.11
CA TRP A 176 -11.34 -11.98 -26.23
C TRP A 176 -11.31 -11.06 -25.00
N PHE A 177 -11.60 -9.77 -25.18
CA PHE A 177 -11.67 -8.80 -24.08
C PHE A 177 -12.76 -9.17 -23.06
N LEU A 178 -13.96 -9.53 -23.53
CA LEU A 178 -15.06 -9.96 -22.66
C LEU A 178 -14.75 -11.29 -21.96
N GLY A 179 -14.17 -12.26 -22.67
CA GLY A 179 -13.80 -13.56 -22.11
C GLY A 179 -12.75 -13.46 -21.02
N VAL A 180 -11.67 -12.69 -21.27
CA VAL A 180 -10.63 -12.43 -20.27
C VAL A 180 -11.19 -11.63 -19.10
N GLY A 181 -12.05 -10.63 -19.35
CA GLY A 181 -12.74 -9.88 -18.30
C GLY A 181 -13.56 -10.78 -17.36
N LEU A 182 -14.39 -11.66 -17.91
CA LEU A 182 -15.20 -12.60 -17.13
C LEU A 182 -14.32 -13.56 -16.32
N PHE A 183 -13.28 -14.14 -16.94
CA PHE A 183 -12.32 -14.99 -16.25
C PHE A 183 -11.64 -14.26 -15.09
N THR A 184 -11.25 -13.01 -15.31
CA THR A 184 -10.60 -12.15 -14.30
C THR A 184 -11.52 -11.91 -13.11
N CYS A 185 -12.80 -11.60 -13.36
CA CYS A 185 -13.80 -11.43 -12.30
C CYS A 185 -13.99 -12.71 -11.49
N LEU A 186 -14.11 -13.87 -12.14
CA LEU A 186 -14.24 -15.15 -11.45
C LEU A 186 -13.00 -15.45 -10.60
N SER A 187 -11.79 -15.25 -11.17
CA SER A 187 -10.52 -15.44 -10.48
C SER A 187 -10.42 -14.56 -9.22
N ALA A 188 -10.85 -13.30 -9.31
CA ALA A 188 -10.86 -12.37 -8.17
C ALA A 188 -11.80 -12.82 -7.05
N VAL A 189 -12.99 -13.35 -7.38
CA VAL A 189 -13.92 -13.90 -6.38
C VAL A 189 -13.30 -15.10 -5.67
N PHE A 190 -12.69 -16.02 -6.42
CA PHE A 190 -12.04 -17.19 -5.85
C PHE A 190 -10.82 -16.83 -5.00
N GLU A 191 -9.99 -15.88 -5.45
CA GLU A 191 -8.88 -15.34 -4.67
C GLU A 191 -9.37 -14.80 -3.33
N TYR A 192 -10.32 -13.85 -3.36
CA TYR A 192 -10.82 -13.20 -2.14
C TYR A 192 -11.46 -14.20 -1.18
N PHE A 193 -12.21 -15.17 -1.71
CA PHE A 193 -12.81 -16.24 -0.92
C PHE A 193 -11.75 -17.09 -0.22
N CYS A 194 -10.72 -17.53 -0.94
CA CYS A 194 -9.66 -18.36 -0.38
C CYS A 194 -8.91 -17.64 0.75
N TRP A 195 -8.55 -16.36 0.56
CA TRP A 195 -7.88 -15.56 1.57
C TRP A 195 -8.77 -15.32 2.80
N THR A 196 -10.05 -14.98 2.59
CA THR A 196 -10.98 -14.68 3.69
C THR A 196 -11.22 -15.93 4.55
N VAL A 197 -11.47 -17.09 3.92
CA VAL A 197 -11.68 -18.34 4.68
C VAL A 197 -10.41 -18.78 5.42
N ALA A 198 -9.23 -18.67 4.79
CA ALA A 198 -7.96 -19.02 5.44
C ALA A 198 -7.68 -18.11 6.65
N THR A 199 -7.87 -16.81 6.50
CA THR A 199 -7.67 -15.82 7.57
C THR A 199 -8.65 -16.00 8.72
N GLU A 200 -9.93 -16.28 8.44
CA GLU A 200 -10.93 -16.55 9.47
C GLU A 200 -10.54 -17.76 10.33
N ARG A 201 -10.14 -18.86 9.67
CA ARG A 201 -9.72 -20.10 10.34
C ARG A 201 -8.49 -19.86 11.21
N GLN A 202 -7.48 -19.17 10.68
CA GLN A 202 -6.26 -18.84 11.42
C GLN A 202 -6.55 -17.93 12.63
N ALA A 203 -7.38 -16.89 12.45
CA ALA A 203 -7.74 -15.95 13.51
C ALA A 203 -8.58 -16.59 14.61
N SER A 204 -9.50 -17.51 14.26
CA SER A 204 -10.30 -18.25 15.25
C SER A 204 -9.41 -19.08 16.18
N ARG A 205 -8.44 -19.81 15.62
CA ARG A 205 -7.49 -20.63 16.39
C ARG A 205 -6.61 -19.79 17.30
N MET A 206 -6.07 -18.69 16.77
CA MET A 206 -5.24 -17.78 17.53
C MET A 206 -6.01 -17.23 18.75
N ARG A 207 -7.28 -16.87 18.58
CA ARG A 207 -8.13 -16.37 19.67
C ARG A 207 -8.35 -17.39 20.78
N VAL A 208 -8.61 -18.66 20.45
CA VAL A 208 -8.79 -19.73 21.45
C VAL A 208 -7.50 -19.97 22.24
N LEU A 209 -6.36 -20.02 21.57
CA LEU A 209 -5.06 -20.21 22.23
C LEU A 209 -4.67 -19.03 23.11
N LEU A 210 -4.95 -17.81 22.65
CA LEU A 210 -4.74 -16.60 23.43
C LEU A 210 -5.60 -16.63 24.70
N PHE A 211 -6.90 -16.88 24.58
CA PHE A 211 -7.81 -16.95 25.72
C PHE A 211 -7.38 -17.99 26.76
N ARG A 212 -7.00 -19.19 26.32
CA ARG A 212 -6.47 -20.23 27.20
C ARG A 212 -5.21 -19.78 27.94
N SER A 213 -4.28 -19.11 27.24
CA SER A 213 -3.05 -18.60 27.84
C SER A 213 -3.31 -17.49 28.87
N LEU A 214 -4.32 -16.66 28.64
CA LEU A 214 -4.73 -15.60 29.56
C LEU A 214 -5.32 -16.17 30.86
N ILE A 215 -6.25 -17.12 30.76
CA ILE A 215 -6.87 -17.76 31.95
C ILE A 215 -5.80 -18.42 32.83
N GLN A 216 -4.83 -19.12 32.21
CA GLN A 216 -3.76 -19.78 32.96
C GLN A 216 -2.86 -18.78 33.69
N ARG A 217 -2.56 -17.63 33.08
CA ARG A 217 -1.78 -16.56 33.72
C ARG A 217 -2.54 -15.96 34.90
N VAL A 218 -3.83 -15.66 34.72
CA VAL A 218 -4.69 -15.08 35.77
C VAL A 218 -4.84 -16.04 36.95
N SER A 219 -5.18 -17.31 36.69
CA SER A 219 -5.36 -18.31 37.74
C SER A 219 -4.10 -18.51 38.59
N LYS A 220 -2.92 -18.60 37.96
CA LYS A 220 -1.64 -18.70 38.69
C LYS A 220 -1.38 -17.49 39.58
N ASN A 221 -1.66 -16.28 39.08
CA ASN A 221 -1.49 -15.07 39.87
C ASN A 221 -2.40 -15.05 41.10
N ILE A 222 -3.68 -15.44 40.94
CA ILE A 222 -4.63 -15.51 42.06
C ILE A 222 -4.14 -16.46 43.17
N VAL A 223 -3.63 -17.63 42.82
CA VAL A 223 -3.11 -18.60 43.80
C VAL A 223 -1.92 -18.04 44.58
N LEU A 224 -1.00 -17.34 43.91
CA LEU A 224 0.17 -16.71 44.55
C LEU A 224 -0.23 -15.57 45.50
N TYR A 225 -1.25 -14.78 45.16
CA TYR A 225 -1.79 -13.77 46.06
C TYR A 225 -2.42 -14.39 47.30
N SER A 226 -3.12 -15.53 47.15
CA SER A 226 -3.73 -16.24 48.27
C SER A 226 -2.69 -16.87 49.20
N SER A 227 -1.54 -17.34 48.70
CA SER A 227 -0.51 -17.97 49.54
C SER A 227 0.36 -16.98 50.31
N ASN A 228 0.50 -15.73 49.84
CA ASN A 228 1.26 -14.68 50.53
C ASN A 228 0.47 -13.91 51.59
N THR A 229 -0.84 -14.15 51.69
CA THR A 229 -1.75 -13.45 52.62
C THR A 229 -2.18 -14.33 53.80
N SER A 230 -1.74 -15.58 53.86
CA SER A 230 -1.91 -16.52 54.99
C SER A 230 -0.59 -16.73 55.71
#